data_AF-A0A925GA80-F1
#
_entry.id   AF-A0A925GA80-F1
#
_cell.length_a   1.000
_cell.length_b   1.000
_cell.length_c   1.000
_cell.angle_alpha   90.00
_cell.angle_beta   90.00
_cell.angle_gamma   90.00
#
_symmetry.space_group_name_H-M   'P 1'
#
loop_
_entity.id
_entity.type
_entity.pdbx_description
1 polymer ?
#
loop_
_entity_poly.entity_id
_entity_poly.type
_entity_poly.pdbx_seq_one_letter_code
_entity_poly.pdbx_strand_id
1 'polypeptide(L)'
;MNKKILYLIISCIALATLSYSQQAPQFYFLKNNGLSVKSKEKSDFFRVLKAPDSGSVFYNLLEFYPDDSKKMVGKVSKYDPFLVFEGQKLHIIKMGIKAK
;
A
#
# COMPACT_ATOMS: atom_id res chain seq x y z
N MET A 1 -16.30 7.83 -45.24
CA MET A 1 -16.07 6.80 -44.20
C MET A 1 -17.37 6.04 -43.95
N ASN A 2 -17.35 4.71 -43.97
CA ASN A 2 -18.57 3.89 -43.89
C ASN A 2 -19.18 3.97 -42.47
N LYS A 3 -20.50 4.24 -42.35
CA LYS A 3 -21.16 4.42 -41.04
C LYS A 3 -20.96 3.21 -40.11
N LYS A 4 -20.87 2.00 -40.69
CA LYS A 4 -20.58 0.76 -39.95
C LYS A 4 -19.19 0.76 -39.30
N ILE A 5 -18.18 1.29 -39.99
CA ILE A 5 -16.81 1.42 -39.47
C ILE A 5 -16.78 2.44 -38.33
N LEU A 6 -17.52 3.54 -38.48
CA LEU A 6 -17.66 4.55 -37.43
C LEU A 6 -18.29 3.96 -36.15
N TYR A 7 -19.38 3.18 -36.27
CA TYR A 7 -20.00 2.54 -35.11
C TYR A 7 -19.09 1.51 -34.43
N LEU A 8 -18.30 0.76 -35.21
CA LEU A 8 -17.34 -0.20 -34.66
C LEU A 8 -16.24 0.51 -33.85
N ILE A 9 -15.71 1.62 -34.36
CA ILE A 9 -14.70 2.43 -33.68
C ILE A 9 -15.27 3.01 -32.38
N ILE A 10 -16.49 3.57 -32.42
CA ILE A 10 -17.17 4.10 -31.22
C ILE A 10 -17.39 3.01 -30.16
N SER A 11 -17.78 1.81 -30.58
CA SER A 11 -17.97 0.65 -29.68
C SER A 11 -16.66 0.22 -28.99
N CYS A 12 -15.55 0.11 -29.74
CA CYS A 12 -14.25 -0.21 -29.17
C CYS A 12 -13.75 0.85 -28.18
N ILE A 13 -13.97 2.14 -28.45
CA ILE A 13 -13.57 3.22 -27.55
C ILE A 13 -14.39 3.19 -26.25
N ALA A 14 -15.69 2.89 -26.32
CA ALA A 14 -16.53 2.78 -25.14
C ALA A 14 -16.06 1.69 -24.16
N LEU A 15 -15.63 0.54 -24.68
CA LEU A 15 -15.12 -0.58 -23.86
C LEU A 15 -13.78 -0.28 -23.17
N ALA A 16 -12.95 0.60 -23.75
CA ALA A 16 -11.64 0.94 -23.21
C ALA A 16 -11.71 1.82 -21.94
N THR A 17 -12.86 2.44 -21.66
CA THR A 17 -13.05 3.35 -20.50
C THR A 17 -13.20 2.62 -19.16
N LEU A 18 -13.34 1.29 -19.15
CA LEU A 18 -13.48 0.49 -17.93
C LEU A 18 -12.14 0.18 -17.23
N SER A 19 -11.12 0.98 -17.47
CA SER A 19 -9.80 0.79 -16.87
C SER A 19 -9.86 1.07 -15.36
N TYR A 20 -9.66 0.04 -14.54
CA TYR A 20 -9.49 0.18 -13.09
C TYR A 20 -8.20 0.97 -12.80
N SER A 21 -8.36 2.18 -12.25
CA SER A 21 -7.23 2.98 -11.77
C SER A 21 -6.56 2.27 -10.59
N GLN A 22 -5.26 1.99 -10.70
CA GLN A 22 -4.49 1.39 -9.62
C GLN A 22 -4.24 2.44 -8.54
N GLN A 23 -4.73 2.20 -7.31
CA GLN A 23 -4.52 3.13 -6.21
C GLN A 23 -3.02 3.25 -5.88
N ALA A 24 -2.51 4.48 -5.90
CA ALA A 24 -1.13 4.76 -5.55
C ALA A 24 -0.85 4.36 -4.09
N PRO A 25 0.34 3.83 -3.77
CA PRO A 25 0.71 3.52 -2.40
C PRO A 25 0.66 4.76 -1.49
N GLN A 26 0.16 4.57 -0.27
CA GLN A 26 0.12 5.61 0.76
C GLN A 26 1.26 5.42 1.75
N PHE A 27 1.94 6.51 2.08
CA PHE A 27 3.09 6.54 2.99
C PHE A 27 2.75 7.27 4.27
N TYR A 28 3.09 6.67 5.41
CA TYR A 28 2.91 7.26 6.73
C TYR A 28 4.23 7.18 7.50
N PHE A 29 4.66 8.31 8.06
CA PHE A 29 5.82 8.38 8.94
C PHE A 29 5.32 8.42 10.38
N LEU A 30 5.68 7.43 11.19
CA LEU A 30 5.04 7.20 12.49
C LEU A 30 6.08 7.08 13.62
N LYS A 31 5.68 7.57 14.80
CA LYS A 31 6.35 7.30 16.07
C LYS A 31 5.73 6.09 16.76
N ASN A 32 6.47 5.43 17.64
CA ASN A 32 5.97 4.27 18.40
C ASN A 32 4.80 4.63 19.33
N ASN A 33 4.61 5.91 19.66
CA ASN A 33 3.46 6.40 20.41
C ASN A 33 2.20 6.68 19.54
N GLY A 34 2.25 6.35 18.24
CA GLY A 34 1.14 6.54 17.30
C GLY A 34 1.09 7.91 16.63
N LEU A 35 1.98 8.85 16.96
CA LEU A 35 2.00 10.16 16.32
C LEU A 35 2.56 10.10 14.89
N SER A 36 1.88 10.79 13.97
CA SER A 36 2.38 11.02 12.62
C SER A 36 3.41 12.16 12.58
N VAL A 37 4.46 11.99 11.81
CA VAL A 37 5.50 13.00 11.56
C VAL A 37 5.62 13.32 10.07
N LYS A 38 6.31 14.42 9.75
CA LYS A 38 6.40 14.91 8.37
C LYS A 38 7.51 14.25 7.53
N SER A 39 8.51 13.65 8.15
CA SER A 39 9.66 13.07 7.43
C SER A 39 10.11 11.74 8.04
N LYS A 40 10.78 10.95 7.19
CA LYS A 40 11.37 9.66 7.56
C LYS A 40 12.40 9.79 8.67
N GLU A 41 13.26 10.83 8.66
CA GLU A 41 14.31 10.97 9.69
C GLU A 41 13.72 11.21 11.09
N LYS A 42 12.52 11.78 11.16
CA LYS A 42 11.81 12.03 12.41
C LYS A 42 10.96 10.85 12.84
N SER A 43 10.81 9.81 12.03
CA SER A 43 9.96 8.67 12.33
C SER A 43 10.70 7.56 13.06
N ASP A 44 10.00 6.77 13.86
CA ASP A 44 10.57 5.54 14.44
C ASP A 44 10.40 4.37 13.47
N PHE A 45 9.43 4.47 12.57
CA PHE A 45 9.19 3.58 11.44
C PHE A 45 8.31 4.31 10.41
N PHE A 46 8.31 3.82 9.18
CA PHE A 46 7.37 4.27 8.16
C PHE A 46 6.55 3.10 7.64
N ARG A 47 5.28 3.39 7.32
CA ARG A 47 4.30 2.43 6.82
C ARG A 47 3.97 2.74 5.38
N VAL A 48 3.90 1.70 4.58
CA VAL A 48 3.46 1.72 3.19
C VAL A 48 2.20 0.86 3.08
N LEU A 49 1.10 1.48 2.67
CA LEU A 49 -0.14 0.81 2.33
C LEU A 49 -0.27 0.73 0.82
N LYS A 50 -0.49 -0.48 0.30
CA LYS A 50 -0.69 -0.72 -1.12
C LYS A 50 -2.07 -1.32 -1.36
N ALA A 51 -2.60 -1.06 -2.55
CA ALA A 51 -3.83 -1.68 -3.02
C ALA A 51 -3.80 -3.21 -2.88
N PRO A 52 -4.97 -3.86 -2.79
CA PRO A 52 -5.05 -5.30 -2.83
C PRO A 52 -4.44 -5.89 -4.10
N ASP A 53 -3.82 -7.05 -3.96
CA ASP A 53 -3.38 -7.85 -5.11
C ASP A 53 -4.60 -8.33 -5.92
N SER A 54 -4.42 -8.65 -7.20
CA SER A 54 -5.48 -9.25 -8.02
C SER A 54 -6.06 -10.50 -7.34
N GLY A 55 -7.38 -10.51 -7.12
CA GLY A 55 -8.08 -11.59 -6.44
C GLY A 55 -8.10 -11.50 -4.90
N SER A 56 -7.50 -10.45 -4.32
CA SER A 56 -7.58 -10.14 -2.89
C SER A 56 -8.45 -8.89 -2.67
N VAL A 57 -9.12 -8.83 -1.52
CA VAL A 57 -9.81 -7.62 -1.03
C VAL A 57 -9.03 -6.91 0.08
N PHE A 58 -7.97 -7.54 0.60
CA PHE A 58 -7.16 -6.98 1.68
C PHE A 58 -6.01 -6.15 1.15
N TYR A 59 -5.79 -5.00 1.78
CA TYR A 59 -4.67 -4.11 1.52
C TYR A 59 -3.36 -4.71 2.02
N ASN A 60 -2.29 -4.47 1.29
CA ASN A 60 -0.95 -4.89 1.70
C ASN A 60 -0.34 -3.81 2.60
N LEU A 61 0.04 -4.20 3.82
CA LEU A 61 0.68 -3.32 4.79
C LEU A 61 2.13 -3.74 5.00
N LEU A 62 3.03 -2.78 4.77
CA LEU A 62 4.47 -2.93 4.99
C LEU A 62 4.92 -1.85 5.97
N GLU A 63 5.72 -2.23 6.95
CA GLU A 63 6.42 -1.29 7.81
C GLU A 63 7.91 -1.51 7.75
N PHE A 64 8.64 -0.41 7.83
CA PHE A 64 10.08 -0.38 7.72
C PHE A 64 10.65 0.51 8.82
N TYR A 65 11.81 0.13 9.33
CA TYR A 65 12.63 1.00 10.15
C TYR A 65 13.20 2.15 9.30
N PRO A 66 13.72 3.24 9.91
CA PRO A 66 14.26 4.38 9.16
C PRO A 66 15.46 4.06 8.25
N ASP A 67 16.08 2.88 8.41
CA ASP A 67 17.15 2.36 7.56
C ASP A 67 16.64 1.46 6.42
N ASP A 68 15.34 1.46 6.13
CA ASP A 68 14.66 0.64 5.13
C ASP A 68 14.64 -0.87 5.42
N SER A 69 15.13 -1.31 6.58
CA SER A 69 14.96 -2.69 7.00
C SER A 69 13.50 -2.99 7.36
N LYS A 70 12.99 -4.15 6.94
CA LYS A 70 11.60 -4.53 7.20
C LYS A 70 11.36 -4.66 8.70
N LYS A 71 10.29 -4.04 9.19
CA LYS A 71 9.79 -4.12 10.57
C LYS A 71 8.55 -5.02 10.65
N MET A 72 7.60 -4.85 9.73
CA MET A 72 6.39 -5.67 9.69
C MET A 72 5.87 -5.86 8.27
N VAL A 73 5.27 -7.02 8.02
CA VAL A 73 4.53 -7.33 6.79
C VAL A 73 3.22 -8.00 7.16
N GLY A 74 2.12 -7.54 6.59
CA GLY A 74 0.81 -8.14 6.80
C GLY A 74 -0.23 -7.65 5.80
N LYS A 75 -1.44 -8.18 5.94
CA LYS A 75 -2.62 -7.74 5.18
C LYS A 75 -3.64 -7.13 6.14
N VAL A 76 -4.36 -6.10 5.68
CA VAL A 76 -5.38 -5.42 6.48
C VAL A 76 -6.68 -5.25 5.70
N SER A 77 -7.81 -5.47 6.36
CA SER A 77 -9.15 -5.19 5.82
C SER A 77 -9.56 -3.73 6.04
N LYS A 78 -9.02 -3.09 7.09
CA LYS A 78 -9.23 -1.68 7.42
C LYS A 78 -7.94 -1.07 7.93
N TYR A 79 -7.68 0.19 7.57
CA TYR A 79 -6.45 0.89 7.94
C TYR A 79 -6.64 2.27 8.58
N ASP A 80 -7.85 2.84 8.52
CA ASP A 80 -8.20 4.14 9.12
C ASP A 80 -9.60 4.01 9.79
N PRO A 81 -9.79 4.42 11.06
CA PRO A 81 -8.80 4.96 12.01
C PRO A 81 -7.91 3.92 12.68
N PHE A 82 -8.25 2.63 12.56
CA PHE A 82 -7.51 1.54 13.21
C PHE A 82 -7.20 0.44 12.21
N LEU A 83 -6.04 -0.20 12.40
CA LEU A 83 -5.65 -1.37 11.63
C LEU A 83 -6.43 -2.60 12.07
N VAL A 84 -7.02 -3.29 11.10
CA VAL A 84 -7.59 -4.63 11.29
C VAL A 84 -6.79 -5.60 10.44
N PHE A 85 -5.97 -6.43 11.08
CA PHE A 85 -5.10 -7.39 10.41
C PHE A 85 -5.86 -8.65 10.02
N GLU A 86 -5.53 -9.17 8.85
CA GLU A 86 -6.13 -10.36 8.28
C GLU A 86 -5.05 -11.43 8.04
N GLY A 87 -5.30 -12.64 8.52
CA GLY A 87 -4.39 -13.77 8.37
C GLY A 87 -3.08 -13.60 9.14
N GLN A 88 -1.99 -14.09 8.53
CA GLN A 88 -0.66 -14.08 9.15
C GLN A 88 0.01 -12.72 9.00
N LYS A 89 0.69 -12.29 10.07
CA LYS A 89 1.59 -11.14 10.05
C LYS A 89 2.99 -11.56 10.48
N LEU A 90 3.99 -10.97 9.83
CA LEU A 90 5.39 -11.16 10.16
C LEU A 90 5.90 -9.89 10.83
N HIS A 91 6.34 -10.00 12.09
CA HIS A 91 7.02 -8.93 12.80
C HIS A 91 8.52 -9.27 12.92
N ILE A 92 9.37 -8.37 12.46
CA ILE A 92 10.82 -8.57 12.38
C ILE A 92 11.47 -7.69 13.43
N ILE A 93 12.09 -8.32 14.42
CA ILE A 93 12.82 -7.62 15.48
C ILE A 93 14.26 -7.42 15.00
N LYS A 94 14.69 -6.17 14.90
CA LYS A 94 16.10 -5.86 14.64
C LYS A 94 16.93 -6.15 15.89
N MET A 95 17.73 -7.22 15.86
CA MET A 95 18.77 -7.42 16.88
C MET A 95 19.88 -6.39 16.65
N GLY A 96 20.01 -5.44 17.57
CA GLY A 96 21.09 -4.46 17.51
C GLY A 96 22.41 -5.14 17.89
N ILE A 97 23.36 -5.23 16.96
CA ILE A 97 24.77 -5.37 17.33
C ILE A 97 25.17 -4.01 17.90
N LYS A 98 25.15 -3.87 19.23
CA LYS A 98 25.89 -2.79 19.89
C LYS A 98 27.38 -3.11 19.74
N ALA A 99 28.05 -2.49 18.77
CA ALA A 99 29.49 -2.36 18.85
C ALA A 99 29.79 -1.52 20.11
N LYS A 100 30.49 -2.13 21.06
CA LYS A 100 30.96 -1.50 22.28
C LYS A 100 32.23 -0.70 22.00
#